data_AF-A0A1H2ZMA4-F1
#
_entry.id   AF-A0A1H2ZMA4-F1
#
_cell.length_a   1.000
_cell.length_b   1.000
_cell.length_c   1.000
_cell.angle_alpha   90.00
_cell.angle_beta   90.00
_cell.angle_gamma   90.00
#
_symmetry.space_group_name_H-M   'P 1'
#
loop_
_entity.id
_entity.type
_entity.pdbx_description
1 polymer ?
#
loop_
_entity_poly.entity_id
_entity_poly.type
_entity_poly.pdbx_seq_one_letter_code
_entity_poly.pdbx_strand_id
1 'polypeptide(L)'
;MSYHFWDELKRLIDTFGDSYVIMAVLDPHPVDYYYNEFSRYNWCTLNKGTTADEYWNMLNESPIDSPADSIVSNSEVVVWLSSSMKWAIWGERSYGICVAGFSDEIKDYNKELWFTMDEAITNLVSLQFKNCIVPEEITSKLMKFYT
;
A
#
# COMPACT_ATOMS: atom_id res chain seq x y z
N MET A 1 -1.95 -0.62 8.07
CA MET A 1 -1.90 -1.99 7.50
C MET A 1 -2.37 -2.97 8.57
N SER A 2 -3.11 -4.03 8.22
CA SER A 2 -3.65 -5.03 9.16
C SER A 2 -3.21 -6.44 8.77
N TYR A 3 -3.38 -7.42 9.66
CA TYR A 3 -3.15 -8.84 9.31
C TYR A 3 -4.05 -9.30 8.15
N HIS A 4 -5.28 -8.79 8.08
CA HIS A 4 -6.17 -9.06 6.94
C HIS A 4 -5.61 -8.52 5.62
N PHE A 5 -4.96 -7.36 5.62
CA PHE A 5 -4.31 -6.83 4.41
C PHE A 5 -3.20 -7.76 3.89
N TRP A 6 -2.46 -8.42 4.78
CA TRP A 6 -1.46 -9.40 4.37
C TRP A 6 -2.09 -10.60 3.65
N ASP A 7 -3.24 -11.10 4.14
CA ASP A 7 -3.95 -12.20 3.49
C ASP A 7 -4.40 -11.83 2.06
N GLU A 8 -4.84 -10.58 1.88
CA GLU A 8 -5.19 -10.03 0.56
C GLU A 8 -3.98 -9.97 -0.38
N LEU A 9 -2.85 -9.45 0.12
CA LEU A 9 -1.61 -9.34 -0.63
C LEU A 9 -1.11 -10.73 -1.06
N LYS A 10 -1.13 -11.70 -0.14
CA LYS A 10 -0.77 -13.08 -0.43
C LYS A 10 -1.68 -13.69 -1.50
N ARG A 11 -3.00 -13.44 -1.43
CA ARG A 11 -3.94 -13.92 -2.45
C ARG A 11 -3.63 -13.34 -3.83
N LEU A 12 -3.26 -12.06 -3.92
CA LEU A 12 -2.83 -11.43 -5.17
C LEU A 12 -1.58 -12.11 -5.73
N ILE A 13 -0.54 -12.28 -4.90
CA ILE A 13 0.70 -12.97 -5.27
C ILE A 13 0.41 -14.36 -5.83
N ASP A 14 -0.42 -15.14 -5.15
CA ASP A 14 -0.74 -16.51 -5.54
C ASP A 14 -1.59 -16.57 -6.82
N THR A 15 -2.54 -15.64 -6.99
CA THR A 15 -3.44 -15.57 -8.14
C THR A 15 -2.70 -15.21 -9.43
N PHE A 16 -1.78 -14.25 -9.36
CA PHE A 16 -1.02 -13.79 -10.52
C PHE A 16 0.29 -14.57 -10.73
N GLY A 17 0.63 -15.47 -9.81
CA GLY A 17 1.80 -16.32 -9.89
C GLY A 17 3.11 -15.56 -9.70
N ASP A 18 3.08 -14.43 -9.00
CA ASP A 18 4.25 -13.59 -8.77
C ASP A 18 5.28 -14.33 -7.89
N SER A 19 6.54 -14.30 -8.32
CA SER A 19 7.65 -14.87 -7.55
C SER A 19 8.05 -13.98 -6.37
N TYR A 20 7.79 -12.67 -6.49
CA TYR A 20 8.01 -11.68 -5.44
C TYR A 20 7.18 -10.42 -5.69
N VAL A 21 7.08 -9.58 -4.67
CA VAL A 21 6.52 -8.23 -4.73
C VAL A 21 7.54 -7.27 -4.13
N ILE A 22 7.77 -6.15 -4.80
CA ILE A 22 8.55 -5.05 -4.22
C ILE A 22 7.60 -4.15 -3.46
N MET A 23 7.89 -3.89 -2.20
CA MET A 23 7.22 -2.87 -1.40
C MET A 23 8.18 -1.69 -1.20
N ALA A 24 7.75 -0.47 -1.47
CA ALA A 24 8.61 0.71 -1.35
C ALA A 24 7.86 1.93 -0.80
N VAL A 25 8.51 2.69 0.06
CA VAL A 25 8.02 3.99 0.54
C VAL A 25 8.36 5.07 -0.49
N LEU A 26 7.36 5.86 -0.88
CA LEU A 26 7.52 7.02 -1.77
C LEU A 26 7.47 8.35 -1.01
N ASP A 27 6.77 8.38 0.12
CA ASP A 27 6.70 9.52 1.03
C ASP A 27 6.82 9.00 2.48
N PRO A 28 7.83 9.41 3.27
CA PRO A 28 8.91 10.36 2.97
C PRO A 28 9.75 10.02 1.74
N HIS A 29 10.28 11.04 1.07
CA HIS A 29 10.98 10.87 -0.21
C HIS A 29 12.18 9.91 -0.06
N PRO A 30 12.29 8.87 -0.91
CA PRO A 30 13.22 7.76 -0.71
C PRO A 30 14.69 8.17 -0.77
N VAL A 31 15.03 9.18 -1.57
CA VAL A 31 16.41 9.70 -1.67
C VAL A 31 16.63 10.82 -0.67
N ASP A 32 15.94 11.94 -0.87
CA ASP A 32 16.08 13.18 -0.09
C ASP A 32 15.96 13.00 1.42
N TYR A 33 15.15 12.06 1.90
CA TYR A 33 15.05 11.71 3.31
C TYR A 33 15.79 10.40 3.62
N TYR A 34 15.28 9.25 3.18
CA TYR A 34 15.77 7.96 3.67
C TYR A 34 17.23 7.68 3.31
N TYR A 35 17.60 7.85 2.05
CA TYR A 35 18.97 7.60 1.63
C TYR A 35 19.94 8.61 2.23
N ASN A 36 19.59 9.89 2.26
CA ASN A 36 20.47 10.93 2.81
C ASN A 36 20.67 10.79 4.32
N GLU A 37 19.62 10.51 5.09
CA GLU A 37 19.68 10.42 6.55
C GLU A 37 20.26 9.07 7.03
N PHE A 38 19.97 7.97 6.31
CA PHE A 38 20.27 6.62 6.81
C PHE A 38 21.11 5.77 5.86
N SER A 39 21.55 6.30 4.72
CA SER A 39 22.29 5.56 3.67
C SER A 39 21.58 4.29 3.19
N ARG A 40 20.24 4.29 3.24
CA ARG A 40 19.40 3.14 2.87
C ARG A 40 18.09 3.60 2.23
N TYR A 41 17.51 2.76 1.40
CA TYR A 41 16.14 2.95 0.91
C TYR A 41 15.15 2.21 1.82
N ASN A 42 13.98 2.79 2.05
CA ASN A 42 12.94 2.15 2.85
C ASN A 42 12.01 1.31 1.96
N TRP A 43 12.52 0.16 1.54
CA TRP A 43 11.86 -0.78 0.64
C TRP A 43 12.26 -2.22 1.01
N CYS A 44 11.43 -3.19 0.64
CA CYS A 44 11.70 -4.60 0.85
C CYS A 44 11.13 -5.46 -0.27
N THR A 45 11.62 -6.69 -0.35
CA THR A 45 11.12 -7.70 -1.29
C THR A 45 10.38 -8.78 -0.53
N LEU A 46 9.10 -8.96 -0.86
CA LEU A 46 8.24 -10.00 -0.32
C LEU A 46 8.27 -11.17 -1.29
N ASN A 47 8.97 -12.25 -0.93
CA ASN A 47 9.09 -13.42 -1.79
C ASN A 47 7.82 -14.26 -1.70
N LYS A 48 7.56 -15.06 -2.75
CA LYS A 48 6.52 -16.09 -2.66
C LYS A 48 6.86 -17.04 -1.50
N GLY A 49 5.89 -17.25 -0.62
CA GLY A 49 6.06 -18.06 0.59
C GLY A 49 6.48 -17.29 1.84
N THR A 50 6.74 -15.97 1.74
CA THR A 50 6.84 -15.10 2.92
C THR A 50 5.63 -15.31 3.82
N THR A 51 5.87 -15.37 5.13
CA THR A 51 4.84 -15.51 6.16
C THR A 51 4.35 -14.14 6.65
N ALA A 52 3.21 -14.11 7.33
CA ALA A 52 2.70 -12.87 7.93
C ALA A 52 3.70 -12.28 8.94
N ASP A 53 4.34 -13.12 9.75
CA ASP A 53 5.32 -12.67 10.75
C ASP A 53 6.58 -12.11 10.09
N GLU A 54 7.08 -12.74 9.03
CA GLU A 54 8.21 -12.19 8.24
C GLU A 54 7.84 -10.86 7.59
N TYR A 55 6.64 -10.74 7.03
CA TYR A 55 6.11 -9.47 6.52
C TYR A 55 6.12 -8.39 7.61
N TRP A 56 5.55 -8.67 8.77
CA TRP A 56 5.53 -7.71 9.88
C TRP A 56 6.92 -7.37 10.41
N ASN A 57 7.83 -8.34 10.50
CA ASN A 57 9.20 -8.09 10.91
C ASN A 57 9.91 -7.15 9.93
N MET A 58 9.73 -7.36 8.62
CA MET A 58 10.27 -6.46 7.59
C MET A 58 9.69 -5.04 7.72
N LEU A 59 8.39 -4.90 7.99
CA LEU A 59 7.78 -3.57 8.16
C LEU A 59 8.26 -2.81 9.39
N ASN A 60 8.62 -3.54 10.45
CA ASN A 60 9.12 -2.97 11.71
C ASN A 60 10.63 -2.71 11.70
N GLU A 61 11.34 -3.16 10.67
CA GLU A 61 12.77 -2.90 10.55
C GLU A 61 13.05 -1.39 10.45
N SER A 62 13.83 -0.87 11.38
CA SER A 62 14.16 0.55 11.52
C SER A 62 15.67 0.76 11.55
N PRO A 63 16.17 1.98 11.28
CA PRO A 63 17.55 2.31 11.58
C PRO A 63 17.77 2.21 13.10
N ILE A 64 18.93 1.71 13.52
CA ILE A 64 19.26 1.52 14.95
C ILE A 64 19.10 2.82 15.73
N ASP A 65 19.57 3.93 15.15
CA ASP A 65 19.54 5.25 15.78
C ASP A 65 18.21 6.00 15.60
N SER A 66 17.27 5.44 14.83
CA SER A 66 15.94 6.02 14.67
C SER A 66 14.81 4.98 14.57
N PRO A 67 14.40 4.36 15.69
CA PRO A 67 13.32 3.37 15.71
C PRO A 67 11.99 3.84 15.11
N ALA A 68 11.77 5.15 15.05
CA ALA A 68 10.58 5.76 14.45
C ALA A 68 10.56 5.71 12.92
N ASP A 69 11.68 5.37 12.26
CA ASP A 69 11.84 5.37 10.80
C ASP A 69 11.64 4.00 10.15
N SER A 70 10.89 3.10 10.80
CA SER A 70 10.40 1.87 10.16
C SER A 70 9.35 2.17 9.09
N ILE A 71 9.13 1.24 8.16
CA ILE A 71 8.06 1.37 7.16
C ILE A 71 6.69 1.51 7.82
N VAL A 72 6.41 0.73 8.88
CA VAL A 72 5.09 0.82 9.55
C VAL A 72 4.90 2.17 10.24
N SER A 73 5.97 2.74 10.80
CA SER A 73 5.90 3.99 11.57
C SER A 73 5.91 5.23 10.69
N ASN A 74 6.86 5.34 9.76
CA ASN A 74 7.11 6.53 8.96
C ASN A 74 6.91 6.27 7.46
N SER A 75 5.64 6.27 7.04
CA SER A 75 5.27 6.17 5.63
C SER A 75 3.90 6.77 5.37
N GLU A 76 3.85 7.83 4.58
CA GLU A 76 2.61 8.45 4.11
C GLU A 76 2.14 7.82 2.80
N VAL A 77 3.06 7.50 1.89
CA VAL A 77 2.78 6.84 0.62
C VAL A 77 3.66 5.61 0.45
N VAL A 78 3.02 4.48 0.14
CA VAL A 78 3.69 3.18 -0.06
C VAL A 78 3.14 2.51 -1.30
N VAL A 79 4.01 1.84 -2.05
CA VAL A 79 3.61 1.04 -3.21
C VAL A 79 3.98 -0.43 -3.05
N TRP A 80 3.17 -1.30 -3.61
CA TRP A 80 3.47 -2.71 -3.85
C TRP A 80 3.45 -2.97 -5.35
N LEU A 81 4.55 -3.48 -5.88
CA LEU A 81 4.75 -3.72 -7.32
C LEU A 81 4.94 -5.21 -7.54
N SER A 82 4.06 -5.82 -8.33
CA SER A 82 4.15 -7.24 -8.65
C SER A 82 5.30 -7.54 -9.59
N SER A 83 5.97 -8.69 -9.43
CA SER A 83 7.07 -9.07 -10.34
C SER A 83 6.61 -9.34 -11.77
N SER A 84 5.33 -9.69 -11.96
CA SER A 84 4.69 -9.81 -13.27
C SER A 84 4.28 -8.48 -13.91
N MET A 85 4.30 -7.37 -13.14
CA MET A 85 3.77 -6.06 -13.53
C MET A 85 2.27 -6.06 -13.91
N LYS A 86 1.54 -7.12 -13.54
CA LYS A 86 0.10 -7.24 -13.82
C LYS A 86 -0.78 -6.49 -12.83
N TRP A 87 -0.23 -6.17 -11.66
CA TRP A 87 -0.93 -5.39 -10.65
C TRP A 87 0.05 -4.56 -9.81
N ALA A 88 -0.48 -3.48 -9.25
CA ALA A 88 0.22 -2.67 -8.27
C ALA A 88 -0.78 -2.16 -7.24
N ILE A 89 -0.31 -1.88 -6.03
CA ILE A 89 -1.11 -1.21 -4.99
C ILE A 89 -0.44 0.11 -4.64
N TRP A 90 -1.24 1.17 -4.58
CA TRP A 90 -0.87 2.47 -4.03
C TRP A 90 -1.58 2.66 -2.68
N GLY A 91 -0.82 2.71 -1.60
CA GLY A 91 -1.33 3.02 -0.26
C GLY A 91 -1.03 4.46 0.11
N GLU A 92 -2.04 5.18 0.61
CA GLU A 92 -1.89 6.55 1.09
C GLU A 92 -2.54 6.70 2.46
N ARG A 93 -1.72 7.02 3.46
CA ARG A 93 -2.13 7.10 4.87
C ARG A 93 -3.07 8.29 5.11
N SER A 94 -2.82 9.42 4.46
CA SER A 94 -3.63 10.66 4.58
C SER A 94 -5.12 10.43 4.26
N TYR A 95 -5.41 9.55 3.30
CA TYR A 95 -6.76 9.18 2.90
C TYR A 95 -7.22 7.85 3.51
N GLY A 96 -6.33 7.11 4.18
CA GLY A 96 -6.64 5.84 4.83
C GLY A 96 -7.06 4.74 3.86
N ILE A 97 -6.54 4.75 2.63
CA ILE A 97 -6.91 3.80 1.58
C ILE A 97 -5.70 3.17 0.90
N CYS A 98 -5.96 2.00 0.30
CA CYS A 98 -5.10 1.41 -0.72
C CYS A 98 -5.90 1.27 -2.01
N VAL A 99 -5.32 1.65 -3.14
CA VAL A 99 -5.90 1.49 -4.48
C VAL A 99 -5.10 0.43 -5.23
N ALA A 100 -5.77 -0.61 -5.72
CA ALA A 100 -5.15 -1.62 -6.56
C ALA A 100 -5.46 -1.34 -8.04
N GLY A 101 -4.41 -1.27 -8.85
CA GLY A 101 -4.49 -1.17 -10.31
C GLY A 101 -4.07 -2.49 -10.96
N PHE A 102 -4.71 -2.84 -12.07
CA PHE A 102 -4.49 -4.09 -12.79
C PHE A 102 -4.30 -3.81 -14.29
N SER A 103 -3.38 -4.54 -14.93
CA SER A 103 -3.10 -4.39 -16.36
C SER A 103 -4.20 -4.96 -17.25
N ASP A 104 -4.90 -5.98 -16.75
CA ASP A 104 -5.96 -6.72 -17.44
C ASP A 104 -7.23 -6.74 -16.60
N GLU A 105 -8.38 -6.95 -17.26
CA GLU A 105 -9.64 -7.21 -16.55
C GLU A 105 -9.50 -8.44 -15.67
N ILE A 106 -9.68 -8.26 -14.35
CA ILE A 106 -9.70 -9.41 -13.45
C ILE A 106 -11.10 -10.01 -13.43
N LYS A 107 -11.24 -11.21 -14.03
CA LYS A 107 -12.50 -11.95 -14.05
C LYS A 107 -12.71 -12.81 -12.80
N ASP A 108 -11.61 -13.21 -12.14
CA ASP A 108 -11.60 -14.24 -11.10
C ASP A 108 -11.27 -13.72 -9.69
N TYR A 109 -11.08 -12.41 -9.51
CA TYR A 109 -10.72 -11.87 -8.21
C TYR A 109 -11.96 -11.44 -7.43
N ASN A 110 -12.16 -12.08 -6.29
CA ASN A 110 -13.34 -11.88 -5.44
C ASN A 110 -13.40 -10.42 -4.96
N LYS A 111 -14.47 -9.72 -5.36
CA LYS A 111 -14.74 -8.32 -5.04
C LYS A 111 -15.12 -8.09 -3.57
N GLU A 112 -15.42 -9.14 -2.80
CA GLU A 112 -15.93 -9.03 -1.42
C GLU A 112 -15.01 -8.26 -0.45
N LEU A 113 -13.75 -8.05 -0.80
CA LEU A 113 -12.76 -7.38 0.06
C LEU A 113 -12.31 -6.02 -0.47
N TRP A 114 -12.83 -5.60 -1.64
CA TRP A 114 -12.44 -4.36 -2.29
C TRP A 114 -13.66 -3.48 -2.53
N PHE A 115 -13.50 -2.21 -2.24
CA PHE A 115 -14.51 -1.20 -2.49
C PHE A 115 -14.35 -0.64 -3.90
N THR A 116 -15.46 -0.33 -4.55
CA THR A 116 -15.46 0.66 -5.63
C THR A 116 -14.95 2.01 -5.10
N MET A 117 -14.48 2.89 -5.97
CA MET A 117 -14.00 4.20 -5.53
C MET A 117 -15.08 5.00 -4.80
N ASP A 118 -16.33 4.96 -5.26
CA ASP A 118 -17.46 5.62 -4.60
C ASP A 118 -17.70 5.08 -3.18
N GLU A 119 -17.66 3.75 -3.01
CA GLU A 119 -17.80 3.12 -1.71
C GLU A 119 -16.60 3.42 -0.80
N ALA A 120 -15.39 3.44 -1.34
CA ALA A 120 -14.17 3.78 -0.59
C ALA A 120 -14.22 5.23 -0.10
N ILE A 121 -14.65 6.17 -0.95
CA ILE A 121 -14.80 7.58 -0.58
C ILE A 121 -15.79 7.73 0.57
N THR A 122 -16.92 7.03 0.47
CA THR A 122 -18.01 7.11 1.46
C THR A 122 -17.66 6.42 2.77
N ASN A 123 -17.08 5.23 2.72
CA ASN A 123 -16.93 4.35 3.89
C ASN A 123 -15.54 4.36 4.52
N LEU A 124 -14.48 4.74 3.77
CA LEU A 124 -13.09 4.74 4.24
C LEU A 124 -12.52 6.16 4.31
N VAL A 125 -12.50 6.86 3.18
CA VAL A 125 -11.85 8.18 3.07
C VAL A 125 -12.54 9.19 3.97
N SER A 126 -13.88 9.16 4.03
CA SER A 126 -14.67 10.03 4.91
C SER A 126 -14.21 10.00 6.36
N LEU A 127 -13.76 8.84 6.87
CA LEU A 127 -13.30 8.68 8.24
C LEU A 127 -12.05 9.51 8.57
N GLN A 128 -11.30 9.95 7.56
CA GLN A 128 -10.13 10.82 7.72
C GLN A 128 -10.49 12.31 7.85
N PHE A 129 -11.74 12.68 7.57
CA PHE A 129 -12.18 14.06 7.57
C PHE A 129 -13.17 14.36 8.70
N LYS A 130 -13.13 15.61 9.19
CA LYS A 130 -14.05 16.07 10.23
C LYS A 130 -15.50 15.90 9.76
N ASN A 131 -16.34 15.38 10.65
CA ASN A 131 -17.76 15.10 10.41
C ASN A 131 -18.03 14.08 9.28
N CYS A 132 -17.02 13.32 8.85
CA CYS A 132 -17.13 12.38 7.74
C CYS A 132 -17.49 13.03 6.39
N ILE A 133 -17.06 14.28 6.17
CA ILE A 133 -17.31 15.01 4.93
C ILE A 133 -16.00 15.13 4.16
N VAL A 134 -15.90 14.42 3.04
CA VAL A 134 -14.75 14.50 2.12
C VAL A 134 -14.87 15.78 1.28
N PRO A 135 -13.83 16.64 1.22
CA PRO A 135 -13.84 17.81 0.33
C PRO A 135 -13.99 17.43 -1.14
N GLU A 136 -14.75 18.23 -1.90
CA GLU A 136 -15.05 17.97 -3.32
C GLU A 136 -13.79 17.87 -4.19
N GLU A 137 -12.75 18.63 -3.86
CA GLU A 137 -11.45 18.55 -4.55
C GLU A 137 -10.82 17.15 -4.42
N ILE A 138 -10.90 16.55 -3.22
CA ILE A 138 -10.37 15.21 -2.96
C ILE A 138 -11.19 14.15 -3.69
N THR A 139 -12.52 14.22 -3.59
CA THR A 139 -13.44 13.34 -4.33
C THR A 139 -13.17 13.41 -5.82
N SER A 140 -13.08 14.62 -6.38
CA SER A 140 -12.84 14.84 -7.82
C SER A 140 -11.49 14.28 -8.26
N LYS A 141 -10.43 14.47 -7.44
CA LYS A 141 -9.10 13.92 -7.71
C LYS A 141 -9.14 12.39 -7.72
N LEU A 142 -9.73 11.77 -6.70
CA LEU A 142 -9.80 10.31 -6.58
C LEU A 142 -10.59 9.68 -7.74
N MET A 143 -11.76 10.24 -8.05
CA MET A 143 -12.60 9.76 -9.16
C MET A 143 -11.91 9.93 -10.52
N LYS A 144 -11.14 11.00 -10.71
CA LYS A 144 -10.44 11.25 -11.97
C LYS A 144 -9.31 10.24 -12.25
N PHE A 145 -8.59 9.83 -11.21
CA PHE A 145 -7.35 9.05 -11.39
C PHE A 145 -7.50 7.55 -11.08
N TYR A 146 -8.57 7.14 -10.39
CA TYR A 146 -8.68 5.78 -9.85
C TYR A 146 -10.05 5.10 -10.09
N THR A 147 -10.83 5.56 -11.08
CA THR A 147 -12.09 4.92 -11.50
C THR A 147 -11.91 4.16 -12.82
#